data_AF-A0AAU5U8K5-F1
#
_entry.id   AF-A0AAU5U8K5-F1
#
_cell.length_a   1.000
_cell.length_b   1.000
_cell.length_c   1.000
_cell.angle_alpha   90.00
_cell.angle_beta   90.00
_cell.angle_gamma   90.00
#
_symmetry.space_group_name_H-M   'P 1'
#
loop_
_entity.id
_entity.type
_entity.pdbx_description
1 polymer ?
#
loop_
_entity_poly.entity_id
_entity_poly.type
_entity_poly.pdbx_seq_one_letter_code
_entity_poly.pdbx_strand_id
1 'polypeptide(L)'
;MTPGSNIPLSTARVTVDVAAPVRLDVSGLLLTADGKVRSDDDFIFYNQPNGPGVTYRSGGGAAPDAIVVDTAALPPGIEKIVVTASPDAAGQTFQGVEPTATIRGADDNSVLATFTPPQLGSETALVVVEIYLRNGAWKARAVGQGYANGLAGIATDFGVTVEEPAPAPVAPPQPVAPPVAPPQPTLQTPVTPPAPPMTTPTPPPPAHAPGTGKINLDKGRVSLQKNQTVSLVKGGRPLLSQVKMGLGWEPAFRGKDIDLDASVIAYGPQRNHIDSCYFGKLSIVGGAIKHSGDNLTGEGGGDDEVIVVDLGRLPQDVTGLVFTVNSFSGQKFTEVAKAYCRLLDAATGEELVRFDLTNAEAQTGVMMAKLIKQFSGEWEMTALGDFVKSRTVRGMVKPAAQAL
;
A
#
# COMPACT_ATOMS: atom_id res chain seq x y z
N MET A 1 -13.90 20.47 -27.09
CA MET A 1 -13.52 19.32 -27.94
C MET A 1 -14.62 18.27 -27.86
N THR A 2 -14.75 17.42 -28.88
CA THR A 2 -15.65 16.24 -28.90
C THR A 2 -14.82 14.96 -28.92
N PRO A 3 -15.38 13.79 -28.54
CA PRO A 3 -14.62 12.53 -28.58
C PRO A 3 -13.98 12.29 -29.95
N GLY A 4 -12.71 11.91 -29.96
CA GLY A 4 -11.90 11.67 -31.15
C GLY A 4 -11.28 12.92 -31.79
N SER A 5 -11.74 14.14 -31.46
CA SER A 5 -11.14 15.37 -31.98
C SER A 5 -9.71 15.56 -31.49
N ASN A 6 -8.86 16.20 -32.30
CA ASN A 6 -7.48 16.52 -31.94
C ASN A 6 -7.10 17.95 -32.32
N ILE A 7 -6.19 18.53 -31.56
CA ILE A 7 -5.63 19.88 -31.77
C ILE A 7 -4.10 19.83 -31.71
N PRO A 8 -3.37 20.67 -32.47
CA PRO A 8 -1.94 20.86 -32.24
C PRO A 8 -1.68 21.54 -30.89
N LEU A 9 -0.60 21.16 -30.21
CA LEU A 9 -0.11 21.91 -29.05
C LEU A 9 0.77 23.07 -29.54
N SER A 10 0.42 24.30 -29.16
CA SER A 10 1.15 25.52 -29.51
C SER A 10 2.32 25.83 -28.58
N THR A 11 2.46 25.10 -27.49
CA THR A 11 3.53 25.23 -26.49
C THR A 11 4.08 23.87 -26.10
N ALA A 12 5.35 23.83 -25.69
CA ALA A 12 6.02 22.60 -25.27
C ALA A 12 5.52 22.11 -23.90
N ARG A 13 5.14 23.03 -23.01
CA ARG A 13 4.69 22.73 -21.65
C ARG A 13 3.19 22.97 -21.50
N VAL A 14 2.45 21.91 -21.20
CA VAL A 14 1.00 21.97 -20.98
C VAL A 14 0.62 21.36 -19.65
N THR A 15 -0.47 21.84 -19.07
CA THR A 15 -1.14 21.26 -17.91
C THR A 15 -2.46 20.68 -18.36
N VAL A 16 -2.78 19.46 -17.93
CA VAL A 16 -4.10 18.84 -18.08
C VAL A 16 -4.73 18.75 -16.70
N ASP A 17 -5.66 19.65 -16.41
CA ASP A 17 -6.46 19.63 -15.17
C ASP A 17 -7.74 18.82 -15.42
N VAL A 18 -8.13 17.93 -14.51
CA VAL A 18 -9.40 17.17 -14.63
C VAL A 18 -10.31 17.50 -13.45
N ALA A 19 -11.38 18.25 -13.72
CA ALA A 19 -12.34 18.67 -12.70
C ALA A 19 -13.64 17.87 -12.78
N ALA A 20 -14.23 17.54 -11.63
CA ALA A 20 -15.55 16.92 -11.56
C ALA A 20 -16.27 17.35 -10.27
N PRO A 21 -17.59 17.11 -10.15
CA PRO A 21 -18.34 17.30 -8.90
C PRO A 21 -17.89 16.38 -7.75
N VAL A 22 -17.07 15.38 -8.05
CA VAL A 22 -16.54 14.38 -7.13
C VAL A 22 -15.02 14.44 -7.17
N ARG A 23 -14.36 13.96 -6.11
CA ARG A 23 -12.90 13.90 -6.08
C ARG A 23 -12.41 12.82 -7.05
N LEU A 24 -11.45 13.20 -7.89
CA LEU A 24 -10.81 12.32 -8.85
C LEU A 24 -9.32 12.26 -8.56
N ASP A 25 -8.77 11.05 -8.63
CA ASP A 25 -7.34 10.82 -8.78
C ASP A 25 -6.99 10.90 -10.26
N VAL A 26 -5.96 11.67 -10.59
CA VAL A 26 -5.48 11.86 -11.96
C VAL A 26 -4.10 11.24 -12.11
N SER A 27 -3.87 10.55 -13.23
CA SER A 27 -2.59 9.93 -13.54
C SER A 27 -2.17 10.17 -14.99
N GLY A 28 -0.87 10.09 -15.25
CA GLY A 28 -0.27 10.19 -16.58
C GLY A 28 0.56 8.95 -16.90
N LEU A 29 0.33 8.31 -18.05
CA LEU A 29 1.14 7.19 -18.52
C LEU A 29 1.96 7.62 -19.74
N LEU A 30 3.27 7.44 -19.70
CA LEU A 30 4.17 7.68 -20.83
C LEU A 30 4.31 6.39 -21.64
N LEU A 31 3.99 6.46 -22.92
CA LEU A 31 3.88 5.30 -23.80
C LEU A 31 4.84 5.42 -24.97
N THR A 32 5.45 4.29 -25.33
CA THR A 32 6.26 4.18 -26.54
C THR A 32 5.39 4.02 -27.80
N ALA A 33 6.03 3.89 -28.96
CA ALA A 33 5.36 3.64 -30.24
C ALA A 33 4.48 2.37 -30.24
N ASP A 34 4.79 1.39 -29.38
CA ASP A 34 3.99 0.17 -29.21
C ASP A 34 2.73 0.39 -28.33
N GLY A 35 2.55 1.60 -27.80
CA GLY A 35 1.45 1.94 -26.91
C GLY A 35 1.60 1.37 -25.50
N LYS A 36 2.80 0.98 -25.08
CA LYS A 36 3.09 0.45 -23.74
C LYS A 36 4.03 1.36 -22.96
N VAL A 37 3.95 1.30 -21.64
CA VAL A 37 4.96 1.87 -20.74
C VAL A 37 6.27 1.08 -20.85
N ARG A 38 7.41 1.72 -20.59
CA ARG A 38 8.71 1.02 -20.54
C ARG A 38 8.95 0.35 -19.19
N SER A 39 8.51 1.01 -18.13
CA SER A 39 8.60 0.58 -16.73
C SER A 39 7.55 1.34 -15.91
N ASP A 40 7.44 1.00 -14.62
CA ASP A 40 6.53 1.69 -13.70
C ASP A 40 6.95 3.18 -13.48
N ASP A 41 8.21 3.55 -13.78
CA ASP A 41 8.69 4.95 -13.80
C ASP A 41 7.92 5.84 -14.80
N ASP A 42 7.32 5.23 -15.82
CA ASP A 42 6.49 5.91 -16.82
C ASP A 42 5.03 6.08 -16.39
N PHE A 43 4.68 5.71 -15.15
CA PHE A 43 3.36 5.92 -14.57
C PHE A 43 3.39 6.98 -13.46
N ILE A 44 2.83 8.16 -13.74
CA ILE A 44 2.91 9.36 -12.90
C ILE A 44 1.59 9.62 -12.23
N PHE A 45 1.58 9.67 -10.90
CA PHE A 45 0.39 9.83 -10.06
C PHE A 45 0.80 10.42 -8.70
N TYR A 46 -0.14 10.64 -7.78
CA TYR A 46 0.15 11.35 -6.53
C TYR A 46 1.29 10.77 -5.68
N ASN A 47 1.49 9.45 -5.69
CA ASN A 47 2.57 8.78 -4.94
C ASN A 47 3.89 8.65 -5.73
N GLN A 48 3.84 8.89 -7.05
CA GLN A 48 5.01 9.02 -7.92
C GLN A 48 4.87 10.31 -8.73
N PRO A 49 5.00 11.48 -8.07
CA PRO A 49 4.57 12.72 -8.67
C PRO A 49 5.51 13.25 -9.76
N ASN A 50 6.71 12.69 -9.89
CA ASN A 50 7.73 13.14 -10.82
C ASN A 50 8.12 12.02 -11.78
N GLY A 51 8.08 12.32 -13.07
CA GLY A 51 8.54 11.49 -14.17
C GLY A 51 9.34 12.28 -15.18
N PRO A 52 9.94 11.61 -16.17
CA PRO A 52 10.75 12.27 -17.17
C PRO A 52 9.86 13.09 -18.12
N GLY A 53 9.85 14.41 -17.94
CA GLY A 53 9.02 15.34 -18.72
C GLY A 53 7.54 15.34 -18.35
N VAL A 54 7.13 14.63 -17.30
CA VAL A 54 5.74 14.59 -16.82
C VAL A 54 5.73 14.72 -15.29
N THR A 55 4.81 15.52 -14.75
CA THR A 55 4.71 15.77 -13.31
C THR A 55 3.24 15.80 -12.90
N TYR A 56 2.90 15.07 -11.85
CA TYR A 56 1.61 15.22 -11.17
C TYR A 56 1.66 16.44 -10.24
N ARG A 57 0.56 17.19 -10.21
CA ARG A 57 0.38 18.34 -9.33
C ARG A 57 -0.93 18.19 -8.57
N SER A 58 -0.84 18.11 -7.25
CA SER A 58 -2.01 18.11 -6.38
C SER A 58 -2.69 19.47 -6.37
N GLY A 59 -4.01 19.48 -6.44
CA GLY A 59 -4.83 20.67 -6.24
C GLY A 59 -5.10 21.00 -4.76
N GLY A 60 -4.52 20.24 -3.81
CA GLY A 60 -4.63 20.51 -2.37
C GLY A 60 -6.06 20.44 -1.82
N GLY A 61 -6.97 19.78 -2.55
CA GLY A 61 -8.39 19.66 -2.20
C GLY A 61 -9.27 20.86 -2.55
N ALA A 62 -8.71 22.00 -2.95
CA ALA A 62 -9.44 23.19 -3.39
C ALA A 62 -9.48 23.36 -4.91
N ALA A 63 -8.50 22.80 -5.62
CA ALA A 63 -8.40 22.76 -7.07
C ALA A 63 -8.39 21.30 -7.56
N PRO A 64 -8.70 21.04 -8.85
CA PRO A 64 -8.50 19.72 -9.44
C PRO A 64 -7.02 19.34 -9.46
N ASP A 65 -6.76 18.04 -9.37
CA ASP A 65 -5.44 17.48 -9.65
C ASP A 65 -5.12 17.57 -11.13
N ALA A 66 -3.82 17.63 -11.45
CA ALA A 66 -3.35 17.89 -12.79
C ALA A 66 -2.11 17.09 -13.18
N ILE A 67 -1.98 16.82 -14.48
CA ILE A 67 -0.76 16.29 -15.09
C ILE A 67 -0.13 17.41 -15.92
N VAL A 68 1.09 17.78 -15.55
CA VAL A 68 1.93 18.72 -16.30
C VAL A 68 2.83 17.91 -17.22
N VAL A 69 2.82 18.23 -18.52
CA VAL A 69 3.64 17.59 -19.54
C VAL A 69 4.55 18.63 -20.17
N ASP A 70 5.85 18.39 -20.10
CA ASP A 70 6.89 19.09 -20.86
C ASP A 70 7.35 18.20 -22.01
N THR A 71 6.78 18.44 -23.18
CA THR A 71 7.04 17.65 -24.38
C THR A 71 8.49 17.76 -24.90
N ALA A 72 9.24 18.78 -24.48
CA ALA A 72 10.65 18.94 -24.83
C ALA A 72 11.58 18.15 -23.89
N ALA A 73 11.10 17.81 -22.69
CA ALA A 73 11.85 17.06 -21.68
C ALA A 73 11.55 15.54 -21.69
N LEU A 74 10.64 15.09 -22.57
CA LEU A 74 10.30 13.68 -22.70
C LEU A 74 11.50 12.86 -23.22
N PRO A 75 11.73 11.65 -22.69
CA PRO A 75 12.78 10.78 -23.20
C PRO A 75 12.57 10.39 -24.67
N PRO A 76 13.66 10.14 -25.41
CA PRO A 76 13.58 9.51 -26.72
C PRO A 76 12.79 8.19 -26.64
N GLY A 77 11.88 7.98 -27.58
CA GLY A 77 11.04 6.78 -27.66
C GLY A 77 9.67 6.91 -26.99
N ILE A 78 9.40 7.98 -26.23
CA ILE A 78 8.03 8.30 -25.79
C ILE A 78 7.31 9.07 -26.89
N GLU A 79 6.18 8.53 -27.35
CA GLU A 79 5.39 9.12 -28.43
C GLU A 79 3.97 9.49 -27.99
N LYS A 80 3.55 9.08 -26.80
CA LYS A 80 2.20 9.36 -26.29
C LYS A 80 2.20 9.45 -24.77
N ILE A 81 1.40 10.37 -24.24
CA ILE A 81 1.05 10.49 -22.83
C ILE A 81 -0.46 10.33 -22.74
N VAL A 82 -0.91 9.38 -21.93
CA VAL A 82 -2.33 9.16 -21.64
C VAL A 82 -2.65 9.76 -20.28
N VAL A 83 -3.65 10.64 -20.22
CA VAL A 83 -4.14 11.20 -18.96
C VAL A 83 -5.42 10.49 -18.55
N THR A 84 -5.40 9.93 -17.34
CA THR A 84 -6.46 9.10 -16.80
C THR A 84 -7.04 9.70 -15.54
N ALA A 85 -8.31 9.38 -15.25
CA ALA A 85 -8.97 9.77 -14.01
C ALA A 85 -9.76 8.60 -13.43
N SER A 86 -9.77 8.48 -12.10
CA SER A 86 -10.62 7.55 -11.34
C SER A 86 -11.21 8.25 -10.12
N PRO A 87 -12.45 7.96 -9.72
CA PRO A 87 -13.00 8.48 -8.46
C PRO A 87 -12.20 7.95 -7.26
N ASP A 88 -11.93 8.82 -6.28
CA ASP A 88 -11.20 8.49 -5.04
C ASP A 88 -12.01 7.50 -4.16
N ALA A 89 -13.34 7.64 -4.14
CA ALA A 89 -14.19 6.76 -3.36
C ALA A 89 -14.30 5.36 -3.99
N ALA A 90 -13.92 4.34 -3.22
CA ALA A 90 -13.96 2.95 -3.66
C ALA A 90 -15.36 2.54 -4.17
N GLY A 91 -15.39 1.96 -5.38
CA GLY A 91 -16.62 1.49 -6.03
C GLY A 91 -17.51 2.59 -6.62
N GLN A 92 -17.10 3.87 -6.54
CA GLN A 92 -17.79 4.95 -7.21
C GLN A 92 -17.56 4.86 -8.73
N THR A 93 -18.65 5.02 -9.49
CA THR A 93 -18.62 5.02 -10.96
C THR A 93 -18.71 6.44 -11.51
N PHE A 94 -18.45 6.59 -12.80
CA PHE A 94 -18.68 7.83 -13.54
C PHE A 94 -20.15 8.06 -13.93
N GLN A 95 -21.08 7.23 -13.45
CA GLN A 95 -22.50 7.35 -13.78
C GLN A 95 -23.06 8.67 -13.21
N GLY A 96 -23.46 9.57 -14.11
CA GLY A 96 -23.92 10.91 -13.73
C GLY A 96 -22.81 11.86 -13.25
N VAL A 97 -21.54 11.47 -13.40
CA VAL A 97 -20.39 12.35 -13.19
C VAL A 97 -20.01 12.98 -14.53
N GLU A 98 -19.79 14.29 -14.53
CA GLU A 98 -19.36 15.05 -15.72
C GLU A 98 -17.91 15.54 -15.57
N PRO A 99 -16.90 14.65 -15.70
CA PRO A 99 -15.51 15.07 -15.60
C PRO A 99 -15.14 15.93 -16.80
N THR A 100 -14.45 17.03 -16.55
CA THR A 100 -14.03 17.98 -17.57
C THR A 100 -12.53 18.15 -17.53
N ALA A 101 -11.84 17.67 -18.57
CA ALA A 101 -10.43 17.93 -18.78
C ALA A 101 -10.24 19.30 -19.43
N THR A 102 -9.34 20.11 -18.88
CA THR A 102 -8.90 21.37 -19.48
C THR A 102 -7.40 21.31 -19.71
N ILE A 103 -6.99 21.52 -20.96
CA ILE A 103 -5.59 21.61 -21.37
C ILE A 103 -5.21 23.08 -21.40
N ARG A 104 -4.17 23.45 -20.66
CA ARG A 104 -3.67 24.82 -20.53
C ARG A 104 -2.19 24.90 -20.88
N GLY A 105 -1.72 26.05 -21.36
CA GLY A 105 -0.29 26.36 -21.35
C GLY A 105 0.23 26.39 -19.92
N ALA A 106 1.32 25.68 -19.61
CA ALA A 106 1.81 25.58 -18.23
C ALA A 106 2.41 26.90 -17.73
N ASP A 107 2.93 27.74 -18.63
CA ASP A 107 3.64 28.98 -18.28
C ASP A 107 2.71 30.20 -18.21
N ASP A 108 1.65 30.25 -19.04
CA ASP A 108 0.73 31.39 -19.16
C ASP A 108 -0.72 31.08 -18.75
N ASN A 109 -1.00 29.81 -18.42
CA ASN A 109 -2.31 29.30 -18.04
C ASN A 109 -3.41 29.48 -19.11
N SER A 110 -3.02 29.76 -20.36
CA SER A 110 -3.93 29.95 -21.49
C SER A 110 -4.69 28.66 -21.80
N VAL A 111 -6.01 28.71 -21.96
CA VAL A 111 -6.80 27.52 -22.28
C VAL A 111 -6.62 27.16 -23.74
N LEU A 112 -6.05 25.97 -24.00
CA LEU A 112 -5.86 25.42 -25.34
C LEU A 112 -7.08 24.59 -25.77
N ALA A 113 -7.64 23.83 -24.84
CA ALA A 113 -8.83 23.02 -25.07
C ALA A 113 -9.54 22.64 -23.78
N THR A 114 -10.84 22.37 -23.92
CA THR A 114 -11.66 21.75 -22.87
C THR A 114 -12.44 20.59 -23.45
N PHE A 115 -12.58 19.50 -22.70
CA PHE A 115 -13.30 18.30 -23.09
C PHE A 115 -14.04 17.70 -21.90
N THR A 116 -15.35 17.49 -22.07
CA THR A 116 -16.22 16.77 -21.14
C THR A 116 -16.71 15.51 -21.87
N PRO A 117 -16.27 14.30 -21.48
CA PRO A 117 -16.74 13.06 -22.10
C PRO A 117 -18.25 12.90 -21.92
N PRO A 118 -19.00 12.66 -23.01
CA PRO A 118 -20.43 12.41 -22.91
C PRO A 118 -20.69 10.95 -22.50
N GLN A 119 -21.85 10.70 -21.88
CA GLN A 119 -22.43 9.35 -21.71
C GLN A 119 -21.59 8.35 -20.90
N LEU A 120 -21.00 8.79 -19.79
CA LEU A 120 -20.36 7.88 -18.83
C LEU A 120 -21.40 7.08 -18.02
N GLY A 121 -21.09 5.84 -17.72
CA GLY A 121 -21.94 4.86 -17.06
C GLY A 121 -21.23 4.18 -15.88
N SER A 122 -21.23 2.85 -15.88
CA SER A 122 -20.71 2.06 -14.74
C SER A 122 -19.18 1.99 -14.66
N GLU A 123 -18.46 2.76 -15.46
CA GLU A 123 -17.01 2.76 -15.47
C GLU A 123 -16.43 3.38 -14.21
N THR A 124 -15.33 2.83 -13.71
CA THR A 124 -14.63 3.26 -12.49
C THR A 124 -13.28 3.92 -12.79
N ALA A 125 -12.84 3.87 -14.05
CA ALA A 125 -11.73 4.69 -14.55
C ALA A 125 -12.03 5.22 -15.95
N LEU A 126 -11.29 6.26 -16.36
CA LEU A 126 -11.52 6.98 -17.59
C LEU A 126 -10.19 7.43 -18.20
N VAL A 127 -9.99 7.14 -19.49
CA VAL A 127 -8.98 7.82 -20.31
C VAL A 127 -9.59 9.09 -20.88
N VAL A 128 -9.16 10.26 -20.38
CA VAL A 128 -9.80 11.54 -20.71
C VAL A 128 -9.18 12.15 -21.96
N VAL A 129 -7.85 12.27 -21.99
CA VAL A 129 -7.08 12.96 -23.03
C VAL A 129 -5.80 12.19 -23.33
N GLU A 130 -5.39 12.20 -24.60
CA GLU A 130 -4.05 11.79 -25.04
C GLU A 130 -3.25 13.02 -25.51
N ILE A 131 -1.99 13.12 -25.12
CA ILE A 131 -1.00 14.01 -25.76
C ILE A 131 -0.06 13.13 -26.57
N TYR A 132 0.01 13.29 -27.88
CA TYR A 132 0.73 12.35 -28.76
C TYR A 132 1.53 13.07 -29.84
N LEU A 133 2.66 12.45 -30.21
CA LEU A 133 3.54 12.90 -31.26
C LEU A 133 3.07 12.33 -32.60
N ARG A 134 2.90 13.19 -33.60
CA ARG A 134 2.61 12.75 -34.97
C ARG A 134 3.26 13.67 -35.99
N ASN A 135 4.05 13.09 -36.88
CA ASN A 135 4.81 13.81 -37.91
C ASN A 135 5.69 14.93 -37.32
N GLY A 136 6.34 14.66 -36.18
CA GLY A 136 7.22 15.62 -35.50
C GLY A 136 6.50 16.75 -34.74
N ALA A 137 5.16 16.74 -34.67
CA ALA A 137 4.38 17.72 -33.92
C ALA A 137 3.55 17.04 -32.81
N TRP A 138 3.60 17.60 -31.61
CA TRP A 138 2.77 17.17 -30.49
C TRP A 138 1.33 17.70 -30.64
N LYS A 139 0.37 16.84 -30.33
CA LYS A 139 -1.06 17.10 -30.46
C LYS A 139 -1.78 16.59 -29.21
N ALA A 140 -2.91 17.19 -28.87
CA ALA A 140 -3.84 16.62 -27.90
C ALA A 140 -5.04 16.01 -28.61
N ARG A 141 -5.54 14.88 -28.12
CA ARG A 141 -6.77 14.22 -28.57
C ARG A 141 -7.73 14.04 -27.40
N ALA A 142 -8.98 14.41 -27.61
CA ALA A 142 -10.07 14.07 -26.70
C ALA A 142 -10.44 12.60 -26.89
N VAL A 143 -10.40 11.80 -25.83
CA VAL A 143 -10.69 10.36 -25.88
C VAL A 143 -12.04 10.09 -25.24
N GLY A 144 -12.11 10.13 -23.91
CA GLY A 144 -13.34 9.92 -23.16
C GLY A 144 -13.75 8.44 -23.11
N GLN A 145 -12.77 7.54 -23.04
CA GLN A 145 -13.00 6.10 -22.98
C GLN A 145 -13.06 5.63 -21.54
N GLY A 146 -14.23 5.17 -21.11
CA GLY A 146 -14.42 4.58 -19.79
C GLY A 146 -13.92 3.14 -19.71
N TYR A 147 -13.53 2.73 -18.50
CA TYR A 147 -13.06 1.41 -18.15
C TYR A 147 -13.89 0.85 -16.98
N ALA A 148 -14.67 -0.20 -17.26
CA ALA A 148 -15.46 -0.91 -16.24
C ALA A 148 -14.59 -1.66 -15.22
N ASN A 149 -13.41 -2.10 -15.64
CA ASN A 149 -12.44 -2.79 -14.78
C ASN A 149 -11.48 -1.79 -14.08
N GLY A 150 -11.89 -0.54 -13.94
CA GLY A 150 -11.12 0.47 -13.23
C GLY A 150 -9.76 0.78 -13.83
N LEU A 151 -8.91 1.35 -12.98
CA LEU A 151 -7.55 1.73 -13.33
C LEU A 151 -6.71 0.50 -13.68
N ALA A 152 -7.06 -0.67 -13.13
CA ALA A 152 -6.43 -1.95 -13.49
C ALA A 152 -6.63 -2.32 -14.97
N GLY A 153 -7.82 -2.06 -15.53
CA GLY A 153 -8.08 -2.24 -16.97
C GLY A 153 -7.19 -1.36 -17.84
N ILE A 154 -7.07 -0.08 -17.47
CA ILE A 154 -6.20 0.89 -18.14
C ILE A 154 -4.75 0.44 -18.07
N ALA A 155 -4.29 0.09 -16.88
CA ALA A 155 -2.93 -0.36 -16.64
C ALA A 155 -2.57 -1.55 -17.53
N THR A 156 -3.44 -2.57 -17.56
CA THR A 156 -3.25 -3.78 -18.37
C THR A 156 -3.15 -3.43 -19.86
N ASP A 157 -4.05 -2.58 -20.35
CA ASP A 157 -4.06 -2.12 -21.75
C ASP A 157 -2.77 -1.38 -22.13
N PHE A 158 -2.14 -0.68 -21.19
CA PHE A 158 -0.91 0.07 -21.40
C PHE A 158 0.36 -0.65 -20.90
N GLY A 159 0.25 -1.92 -20.50
CA GLY A 159 1.40 -2.74 -20.10
C GLY A 159 1.90 -2.52 -18.67
N VAL A 160 1.17 -1.74 -17.88
CA VAL A 160 1.36 -1.62 -16.43
C VAL A 160 0.63 -2.78 -15.76
N THR A 161 1.23 -3.38 -14.73
CA THR A 161 0.57 -4.39 -13.91
C THR A 161 0.04 -3.68 -12.67
N VAL A 162 -1.27 -3.46 -12.58
CA VAL A 162 -1.94 -2.87 -11.41
C VAL A 162 -2.74 -3.95 -10.69
N GLU A 163 -2.46 -4.15 -9.40
CA GLU A 163 -3.26 -4.99 -8.51
C GLU A 163 -4.24 -4.11 -7.74
N GLU A 164 -5.52 -4.25 -8.05
CA GLU A 164 -6.62 -3.57 -7.37
C GLU A 164 -7.18 -4.47 -6.24
N PRO A 165 -7.54 -3.91 -5.06
CA PRO A 165 -8.10 -4.71 -3.98
C PRO A 165 -9.48 -5.27 -4.39
N ALA A 166 -9.70 -6.56 -4.10
CA ALA A 166 -10.96 -7.22 -4.38
C ALA A 166 -12.12 -6.56 -3.61
N PRO A 167 -13.33 -6.44 -4.21
CA PRO A 167 -14.49 -5.93 -3.50
C PRO A 167 -14.79 -6.78 -2.26
N ALA A 168 -15.16 -6.11 -1.16
CA ALA A 168 -15.36 -6.74 0.13
C ALA A 168 -16.38 -7.90 0.04
N PRO A 169 -16.11 -9.07 0.67
CA PRO A 169 -17.07 -10.17 0.66
C PRO A 169 -18.35 -9.77 1.39
N VAL A 170 -19.50 -9.94 0.73
CA VAL A 170 -20.81 -9.80 1.38
C VAL A 170 -20.94 -10.92 2.42
N ALA A 171 -21.17 -10.55 3.68
CA ALA A 171 -21.24 -11.49 4.79
C ALA A 171 -22.38 -12.53 4.59
N PRO A 172 -22.12 -13.84 4.79
CA PRO A 172 -23.17 -14.85 4.77
C PRO A 172 -24.18 -14.65 5.92
N PRO A 173 -25.48 -14.96 5.73
CA PRO A 173 -26.44 -14.92 6.82
C PRO A 173 -26.08 -15.93 7.91
N GLN A 174 -26.01 -15.46 9.17
CA GLN A 174 -25.67 -16.31 10.31
C GLN A 174 -26.76 -17.37 10.58
N PRO A 175 -26.41 -18.65 10.76
CA PRO A 175 -27.37 -19.67 11.20
C PRO A 175 -27.78 -19.46 12.67
N VAL A 176 -29.09 -19.56 12.94
CA VAL A 176 -29.64 -19.51 14.30
C VAL A 176 -29.24 -20.79 15.06
N ALA A 177 -28.69 -20.64 16.26
CA ALA A 177 -28.23 -21.76 17.09
C ALA A 177 -29.40 -22.59 17.67
N PRO A 178 -29.30 -23.93 17.72
CA PRO A 178 -30.29 -24.78 18.41
C PRO A 178 -30.07 -24.81 19.94
N PRO A 179 -31.09 -25.19 20.74
CA PRO A 179 -31.03 -25.12 22.20
C PRO A 179 -30.14 -26.21 22.82
N VAL A 180 -29.50 -25.88 23.95
CA VAL A 180 -28.58 -26.73 24.72
C VAL A 180 -29.35 -27.82 25.48
N ALA A 181 -28.89 -29.08 25.39
CA ALA A 181 -29.37 -30.20 26.21
C ALA A 181 -28.50 -30.40 27.48
N PRO A 182 -29.03 -30.98 28.57
CA PRO A 182 -28.33 -31.10 29.86
C PRO A 182 -27.24 -32.20 29.87
N PRO A 183 -26.26 -32.14 30.80
CA PRO A 183 -25.10 -33.03 30.81
C PRO A 183 -25.42 -34.43 31.36
N GLN A 184 -24.86 -35.48 30.76
CA GLN A 184 -24.85 -36.85 31.30
C GLN A 184 -23.45 -37.26 31.80
N PRO A 185 -23.33 -38.16 32.80
CA PRO A 185 -22.08 -38.51 33.45
C PRO A 185 -21.23 -39.50 32.64
N THR A 186 -19.91 -39.33 32.69
CA THR A 186 -18.89 -40.13 32.03
C THR A 186 -18.71 -41.51 32.67
N LEU A 187 -18.80 -42.59 31.89
CA LEU A 187 -18.32 -43.93 32.24
C LEU A 187 -17.13 -44.31 31.36
N GLN A 188 -16.15 -44.94 32.01
CA GLN A 188 -14.79 -45.21 31.54
C GLN A 188 -14.73 -46.35 30.51
N THR A 189 -13.79 -46.20 29.57
CA THR A 189 -13.38 -47.18 28.54
C THR A 189 -12.49 -48.30 29.09
N PRO A 190 -12.56 -49.51 28.52
CA PRO A 190 -11.40 -50.40 28.44
C PRO A 190 -10.83 -50.53 27.01
N VAL A 191 -9.54 -50.87 26.98
CA VAL A 191 -8.57 -50.79 25.88
C VAL A 191 -8.52 -52.10 25.06
N THR A 192 -8.32 -52.02 23.75
CA THR A 192 -7.86 -53.15 22.89
C THR A 192 -6.83 -52.67 21.84
N PRO A 193 -5.71 -53.39 21.62
CA PRO A 193 -4.70 -53.08 20.58
C PRO A 193 -4.81 -54.03 19.35
N PRO A 194 -3.97 -53.94 18.29
CA PRO A 194 -4.35 -53.47 16.94
C PRO A 194 -4.39 -54.56 15.84
N ALA A 195 -4.91 -54.23 14.65
CA ALA A 195 -4.84 -55.06 13.44
C ALA A 195 -4.37 -54.24 12.20
N PRO A 196 -3.65 -54.85 11.23
CA PRO A 196 -2.90 -54.18 10.16
C PRO A 196 -3.76 -53.78 8.93
N PRO A 197 -3.22 -52.97 7.98
CA PRO A 197 -4.02 -52.13 7.09
C PRO A 197 -4.48 -52.86 5.82
N MET A 198 -5.71 -52.57 5.39
CA MET A 198 -6.17 -52.83 4.02
C MET A 198 -6.28 -51.50 3.27
N THR A 199 -5.67 -51.47 2.10
CA THR A 199 -5.65 -50.35 1.14
C THR A 199 -6.96 -50.25 0.37
N THR A 200 -7.54 -49.04 0.28
CA THR A 200 -8.53 -48.67 -0.74
C THR A 200 -8.13 -47.36 -1.43
N PRO A 201 -8.50 -47.15 -2.71
CA PRO A 201 -7.96 -46.08 -3.54
C PRO A 201 -8.73 -44.76 -3.39
N THR A 202 -7.97 -43.69 -3.65
CA THR A 202 -8.24 -42.24 -3.74
C THR A 202 -9.57 -41.78 -4.36
N PRO A 203 -10.06 -40.60 -3.92
CA PRO A 203 -10.50 -39.54 -4.83
C PRO A 203 -9.51 -38.35 -4.83
N PRO A 204 -9.37 -37.62 -5.95
CA PRO A 204 -8.43 -36.51 -6.07
C PRO A 204 -8.85 -35.32 -5.19
N PRO A 205 -7.90 -34.52 -4.67
CA PRO A 205 -8.24 -33.27 -4.01
C PRO A 205 -8.83 -32.28 -5.05
N PRO A 206 -9.86 -31.51 -4.66
CA PRO A 206 -10.47 -30.51 -5.54
C PRO A 206 -9.47 -29.41 -5.92
N ALA A 207 -9.61 -28.93 -7.14
CA ALA A 207 -8.83 -27.84 -7.73
C ALA A 207 -8.87 -26.58 -6.86
N HIS A 208 -7.73 -25.89 -6.83
CA HIS A 208 -7.50 -24.65 -6.10
C HIS A 208 -8.60 -23.61 -6.32
N ALA A 209 -9.15 -23.09 -5.22
CA ALA A 209 -9.94 -21.87 -5.19
C ALA A 209 -9.05 -20.65 -5.51
N PRO A 210 -9.56 -19.61 -6.19
CA PRO A 210 -8.78 -18.43 -6.54
C PRO A 210 -8.31 -17.68 -5.28
N GLY A 211 -7.00 -17.42 -5.22
CA GLY A 211 -6.34 -16.75 -4.10
C GLY A 211 -6.72 -15.28 -3.96
N THR A 212 -6.89 -14.87 -2.71
CA THR A 212 -6.93 -13.48 -2.25
C THR A 212 -5.69 -12.72 -2.75
N GLY A 213 -5.87 -11.54 -3.34
CA GLY A 213 -4.80 -10.73 -3.94
C GLY A 213 -3.61 -10.53 -3.00
N LYS A 214 -2.46 -11.10 -3.38
CA LYS A 214 -1.18 -10.99 -2.69
C LYS A 214 -0.26 -10.16 -3.57
N ILE A 215 0.14 -8.98 -3.09
CA ILE A 215 1.14 -8.17 -3.78
C ILE A 215 2.46 -8.97 -3.84
N ASN A 216 3.10 -8.99 -5.00
CA ASN A 216 4.34 -9.73 -5.25
C ASN A 216 5.52 -8.75 -5.44
N LEU A 217 6.64 -8.94 -4.71
CA LEU A 217 7.83 -8.04 -4.69
C LEU A 217 8.67 -8.14 -5.98
N ASP A 218 8.04 -8.42 -7.13
CA ASP A 218 8.80 -8.76 -8.33
C ASP A 218 9.51 -7.58 -9.00
N LYS A 219 9.14 -6.34 -8.65
CA LYS A 219 9.44 -5.15 -9.46
C LYS A 219 10.26 -4.04 -8.82
N GLY A 220 10.68 -4.18 -7.56
CA GLY A 220 11.50 -3.16 -6.89
C GLY A 220 10.71 -1.90 -6.52
N ARG A 221 10.87 -1.49 -5.25
CA ARG A 221 10.13 -0.49 -4.48
C ARG A 221 8.66 -0.84 -4.26
N VAL A 222 8.41 -1.67 -3.26
CA VAL A 222 7.07 -1.84 -2.71
C VAL A 222 6.81 -0.75 -1.66
N SER A 223 5.92 0.20 -1.96
CA SER A 223 5.42 1.18 -0.98
C SER A 223 3.98 0.81 -0.59
N LEU A 224 3.82 0.08 0.52
CA LEU A 224 2.49 -0.34 0.96
C LEU A 224 1.67 0.80 1.54
N GLN A 225 0.40 0.86 1.15
CA GLN A 225 -0.60 1.69 1.81
C GLN A 225 -1.24 0.96 2.99
N LYS A 226 -1.89 1.71 3.87
CA LYS A 226 -2.66 1.16 5.00
C LYS A 226 -3.60 0.03 4.51
N ASN A 227 -3.56 -1.09 5.22
CA ASN A 227 -4.27 -2.36 4.97
C ASN A 227 -3.83 -3.17 3.74
N GLN A 228 -2.80 -2.75 3.00
CA GLN A 228 -2.26 -3.57 1.93
C GLN A 228 -1.40 -4.71 2.48
N THR A 229 -1.51 -5.89 1.85
CA THR A 229 -0.80 -7.11 2.24
C THR A 229 0.09 -7.61 1.10
N VAL A 230 1.28 -8.07 1.46
CA VAL A 230 2.30 -8.53 0.53
C VAL A 230 2.90 -9.84 1.02
N SER A 231 3.18 -10.77 0.10
CA SER A 231 3.92 -11.99 0.43
C SER A 231 5.41 -11.68 0.51
N LEU A 232 6.10 -12.13 1.55
CA LEU A 232 7.56 -12.00 1.67
C LEU A 232 8.31 -13.17 0.98
N VAL A 233 7.69 -13.79 -0.04
CA VAL A 233 8.22 -14.93 -0.82
C VAL A 233 8.05 -14.71 -2.33
N LYS A 234 9.11 -14.90 -3.13
CA LYS A 234 9.16 -14.70 -4.60
C LYS A 234 9.55 -15.99 -5.30
N GLY A 235 8.74 -16.45 -6.26
CA GLY A 235 9.06 -17.59 -7.11
C GLY A 235 9.42 -18.89 -6.35
N GLY A 236 8.85 -19.11 -5.16
CA GLY A 236 9.13 -20.26 -4.30
C GLY A 236 10.39 -20.16 -3.43
N ARG A 237 10.99 -18.97 -3.30
CA ARG A 237 12.12 -18.69 -2.41
C ARG A 237 11.77 -17.55 -1.43
N PRO A 238 12.11 -17.63 -0.13
CA PRO A 238 11.90 -16.52 0.79
C PRO A 238 12.64 -15.27 0.27
N LEU A 239 11.93 -14.15 0.02
CA LEU A 239 12.58 -12.89 -0.36
C LEU A 239 13.40 -12.34 0.80
N LEU A 240 12.85 -12.47 2.02
CA LEU A 240 13.33 -11.79 3.20
C LEU A 240 13.74 -12.83 4.25
N SER A 241 15.04 -13.08 4.36
CA SER A 241 15.57 -13.79 5.53
C SER A 241 15.51 -12.89 6.78
N GLN A 242 15.64 -11.57 6.58
CA GLN A 242 15.64 -10.59 7.65
C GLN A 242 14.89 -9.32 7.22
N VAL A 243 14.13 -8.74 8.15
CA VAL A 243 13.50 -7.42 8.00
C VAL A 243 14.07 -6.46 9.04
N LYS A 244 14.13 -5.17 8.68
CA LYS A 244 14.62 -4.10 9.55
C LYS A 244 13.54 -3.04 9.71
N MET A 245 13.08 -2.81 10.94
CA MET A 245 12.31 -1.61 11.29
C MET A 245 13.26 -0.47 11.62
N GLY A 246 13.00 0.71 11.07
CA GLY A 246 13.66 1.95 11.41
C GLY A 246 12.63 2.98 11.90
N LEU A 247 12.94 3.69 12.98
CA LEU A 247 12.19 4.80 13.53
C LEU A 247 13.13 6.01 13.57
N GLY A 248 12.69 7.16 13.09
CA GLY A 248 13.47 8.41 13.16
C GLY A 248 12.59 9.62 13.46
N TRP A 249 13.13 10.61 14.15
CA TRP A 249 12.47 11.87 14.49
C TRP A 249 13.46 13.00 14.76
N GLU A 250 13.00 14.24 14.74
CA GLU A 250 13.84 15.38 15.14
C GLU A 250 13.59 15.79 16.61
N PRO A 251 14.64 16.24 17.32
CA PRO A 251 14.50 16.77 18.67
C PRO A 251 13.57 17.98 18.72
N ALA A 252 12.88 18.17 19.85
CA ALA A 252 12.03 19.35 20.04
C ALA A 252 12.85 20.65 20.08
N PHE A 253 12.57 21.61 19.17
CA PHE A 253 13.23 22.92 19.22
C PHE A 253 12.80 23.69 20.48
N ARG A 254 13.69 23.74 21.50
CA ARG A 254 13.47 24.36 22.82
C ARG A 254 12.40 23.69 23.70
N GLY A 255 12.10 22.41 23.47
CA GLY A 255 11.17 21.60 24.26
C GLY A 255 11.85 20.63 25.23
N LYS A 256 11.06 19.79 25.91
CA LYS A 256 11.58 18.60 26.61
C LYS A 256 11.99 17.54 25.57
N ASP A 257 12.97 16.72 25.92
CA ASP A 257 13.39 15.57 25.12
C ASP A 257 12.17 14.71 24.73
N ILE A 258 12.15 14.29 23.47
CA ILE A 258 11.10 13.44 22.90
C ILE A 258 11.70 12.05 22.79
N ASP A 259 11.06 11.12 23.49
CA ASP A 259 11.42 9.72 23.56
C ASP A 259 10.35 8.90 22.82
N LEU A 260 10.69 8.47 21.60
CA LEU A 260 9.88 7.58 20.79
C LEU A 260 10.53 6.19 20.78
N ASP A 261 9.76 5.19 21.18
CA ASP A 261 10.21 3.80 21.21
C ASP A 261 9.76 3.05 19.96
N ALA A 262 10.68 2.34 19.32
CA ALA A 262 10.39 1.24 18.42
C ALA A 262 10.14 -0.05 19.24
N SER A 263 9.20 -0.87 18.80
CA SER A 263 8.95 -2.17 19.44
C SER A 263 8.43 -3.20 18.45
N VAL A 264 8.73 -4.48 18.72
CA VAL A 264 8.16 -5.63 18.01
C VAL A 264 7.60 -6.61 19.03
N ILE A 265 6.35 -7.03 18.82
CA ILE A 265 5.65 -7.97 19.69
C ILE A 265 5.46 -9.28 18.95
N ALA A 266 5.92 -10.38 19.54
CA ALA A 266 5.79 -11.72 19.01
C ALA A 266 4.59 -12.46 19.63
N TYR A 267 3.86 -13.16 18.79
CA TYR A 267 2.62 -13.86 19.14
C TYR A 267 2.63 -15.30 18.62
N GLY A 268 1.94 -16.16 19.38
CA GLY A 268 1.70 -17.54 19.02
C GLY A 268 0.42 -17.78 18.21
N PRO A 269 0.11 -19.04 17.87
CA PRO A 269 -1.00 -19.39 16.96
C PRO A 269 -2.37 -18.95 17.47
N GLN A 270 -2.53 -18.86 18.78
CA GLN A 270 -3.76 -18.39 19.44
C GLN A 270 -3.73 -16.88 19.73
N ARG A 271 -2.84 -16.13 19.08
CA ARG A 271 -2.59 -14.69 19.31
C ARG A 271 -2.20 -14.39 20.75
N ASN A 272 -1.69 -15.39 21.47
CA ASN A 272 -1.13 -15.23 22.79
C ASN A 272 0.22 -14.54 22.67
N HIS A 273 0.46 -13.58 23.57
CA HIS A 273 1.76 -12.91 23.68
C HIS A 273 2.85 -13.93 24.01
N ILE A 274 3.91 -13.97 23.22
CA ILE A 274 5.12 -14.76 23.47
C ILE A 274 6.17 -13.87 24.13
N ASP A 275 6.53 -12.77 23.46
CA ASP A 275 7.55 -11.84 23.95
C ASP A 275 7.46 -10.47 23.25
N SER A 276 8.16 -9.47 23.77
CA SER A 276 8.25 -8.11 23.18
C SER A 276 9.69 -7.62 23.20
N CYS A 277 10.18 -7.16 22.05
CA CYS A 277 11.48 -6.51 21.89
C CYS A 277 11.28 -4.99 21.90
N TYR A 278 12.03 -4.30 22.75
CA TYR A 278 11.97 -2.84 22.97
C TYR A 278 13.24 -2.39 23.71
N PHE A 279 13.44 -1.10 23.97
CA PHE A 279 14.62 -0.55 24.64
C PHE A 279 15.00 -1.27 25.95
N GLY A 280 14.02 -1.68 26.76
CA GLY A 280 14.24 -2.41 28.03
C GLY A 280 14.52 -3.91 27.87
N LYS A 281 14.38 -4.45 26.66
CA LYS A 281 14.64 -5.86 26.32
C LYS A 281 15.12 -5.99 24.88
N LEU A 282 16.41 -5.75 24.68
CA LEU A 282 17.05 -5.58 23.36
C LEU A 282 17.16 -6.86 22.52
N SER A 283 16.88 -8.04 23.07
CA SER A 283 16.97 -9.29 22.33
C SER A 283 15.98 -10.30 22.89
N ILE A 284 15.17 -10.88 22.01
CA ILE A 284 14.16 -11.88 22.35
C ILE A 284 14.25 -13.08 21.41
N VAL A 285 13.53 -14.16 21.75
CA VAL A 285 13.32 -15.31 20.86
C VAL A 285 14.65 -15.91 20.36
N GLY A 286 15.57 -16.20 21.29
CA GLY A 286 16.90 -16.75 20.96
C GLY A 286 17.80 -15.81 20.14
N GLY A 287 17.52 -14.51 20.17
CA GLY A 287 18.24 -13.48 19.42
C GLY A 287 17.83 -13.38 17.94
N ALA A 288 16.70 -13.98 17.56
CA ALA A 288 16.10 -13.78 16.24
C ALA A 288 15.55 -12.36 16.06
N ILE A 289 15.15 -11.69 17.15
CA ILE A 289 14.73 -10.28 17.13
C ILE A 289 15.68 -9.48 18.01
N LYS A 290 16.24 -8.39 17.47
CA LYS A 290 17.23 -7.55 18.14
C LYS A 290 16.91 -6.07 17.98
N HIS A 291 16.97 -5.32 19.08
CA HIS A 291 16.91 -3.87 19.14
C HIS A 291 18.32 -3.29 19.14
N SER A 292 18.53 -2.17 18.47
CA SER A 292 19.82 -1.47 18.40
C SER A 292 20.21 -0.78 19.71
N GLY A 293 19.23 -0.31 20.47
CA GLY A 293 19.41 0.44 21.69
C GLY A 293 18.32 1.50 21.81
N ASP A 294 18.32 2.22 22.92
CA ASP A 294 17.42 3.33 23.18
C ASP A 294 18.02 4.63 22.60
N ASN A 295 17.22 5.42 21.88
CA ASN A 295 17.56 6.80 21.55
C ASN A 295 16.56 7.76 22.20
N LEU A 296 17.00 8.46 23.25
CA LEU A 296 16.13 9.32 24.06
C LEU A 296 15.85 10.70 23.45
N THR A 297 16.48 11.05 22.33
CA THR A 297 16.53 12.44 21.86
C THR A 297 16.19 12.64 20.39
N GLY A 298 16.45 11.64 19.53
CA GLY A 298 16.42 11.80 18.07
C GLY A 298 17.61 12.61 17.53
N GLU A 299 18.69 12.75 18.30
CA GLU A 299 19.91 13.39 17.79
C GLU A 299 20.60 12.48 16.76
N GLY A 300 20.57 12.88 15.50
CA GLY A 300 21.19 12.14 14.42
C GLY A 300 20.57 12.43 13.06
N GLY A 301 21.01 11.70 12.05
CA GLY A 301 20.35 11.64 10.76
C GLY A 301 20.03 10.18 10.42
N GLY A 302 18.81 9.91 9.96
CA GLY A 302 18.36 8.57 9.60
C GLY A 302 17.52 7.91 10.68
N ASP A 303 17.67 6.59 10.83
CA ASP A 303 16.89 5.81 11.80
C ASP A 303 17.56 5.91 13.17
N ASP A 304 16.90 6.58 14.10
CA ASP A 304 17.32 6.76 15.50
C ASP A 304 17.22 5.45 16.30
N GLU A 305 16.15 4.69 16.06
CA GLU A 305 16.01 3.33 16.60
C GLU A 305 15.77 2.31 15.49
N VAL A 306 16.41 1.16 15.67
CA VAL A 306 16.37 0.05 14.72
C VAL A 306 16.04 -1.26 15.42
N ILE A 307 15.12 -2.04 14.83
CA ILE A 307 14.86 -3.44 15.19
C ILE A 307 15.12 -4.32 13.98
N VAL A 308 15.93 -5.36 14.14
CA VAL A 308 16.19 -6.38 13.11
C VAL A 308 15.52 -7.69 13.52
N VAL A 309 14.78 -8.29 12.60
CA VAL A 309 14.11 -9.57 12.78
C VAL A 309 14.62 -10.57 11.75
N ASP A 310 15.16 -11.69 12.21
CA ASP A 310 15.53 -12.84 11.40
C ASP A 310 14.37 -13.83 11.32
N LEU A 311 13.63 -13.76 10.22
CA LEU A 311 12.43 -14.57 9.97
C LEU A 311 12.76 -16.06 9.84
N GLY A 312 13.98 -16.39 9.40
CA GLY A 312 14.45 -17.77 9.26
C GLY A 312 14.82 -18.44 10.59
N ARG A 313 15.17 -17.64 11.61
CA ARG A 313 15.51 -18.11 12.96
C ARG A 313 14.36 -18.07 13.95
N LEU A 314 13.18 -17.60 13.54
CA LEU A 314 12.02 -17.60 14.41
C LEU A 314 11.56 -19.04 14.71
N PRO A 315 11.37 -19.39 16.00
CA PRO A 315 10.72 -20.61 16.43
C PRO A 315 9.35 -20.82 15.77
N GLN A 316 8.95 -22.08 15.62
CA GLN A 316 7.72 -22.46 14.92
C GLN A 316 6.44 -22.01 15.64
N ASP A 317 6.52 -21.81 16.96
CA ASP A 317 5.44 -21.28 17.78
C ASP A 317 5.25 -19.77 17.60
N VAL A 318 6.18 -19.05 16.98
CA VAL A 318 5.97 -17.64 16.58
C VAL A 318 5.28 -17.60 15.23
N THR A 319 4.01 -17.18 15.23
CA THR A 319 3.17 -17.12 14.03
C THR A 319 2.73 -15.70 13.67
N GLY A 320 2.91 -14.74 14.58
CA GLY A 320 2.55 -13.34 14.36
C GLY A 320 3.59 -12.40 14.94
N LEU A 321 3.92 -11.35 14.21
CA LEU A 321 4.69 -10.21 14.70
C LEU A 321 3.89 -8.93 14.45
N VAL A 322 3.93 -8.00 15.39
CA VAL A 322 3.38 -6.65 15.18
C VAL A 322 4.44 -5.63 15.55
N PHE A 323 4.72 -4.74 14.61
CA PHE A 323 5.65 -3.64 14.75
C PHE A 323 4.89 -2.41 15.26
N THR A 324 5.42 -1.73 16.26
CA THR A 324 4.73 -0.63 16.93
C THR A 324 5.70 0.49 17.28
N VAL A 325 5.20 1.72 17.25
CA VAL A 325 5.90 2.89 17.79
C VAL A 325 5.06 3.50 18.91
N ASN A 326 5.68 3.92 20.01
CA ASN A 326 5.00 4.68 21.05
C ASN A 326 5.85 5.83 21.56
N SER A 327 5.23 6.93 21.99
CA SER A 327 5.92 7.97 22.76
C SER A 327 5.94 7.57 24.24
N PHE A 328 7.13 7.25 24.76
CA PHE A 328 7.33 6.96 26.18
C PHE A 328 7.05 8.20 27.03
N SER A 329 7.62 9.33 26.62
CA SER A 329 7.48 10.63 27.28
C SER A 329 6.07 11.23 27.18
N GLY A 330 5.23 10.71 26.27
CA GLY A 330 3.77 10.93 26.22
C GLY A 330 3.30 12.04 25.30
N GLN A 331 4.20 12.59 24.48
CA GLN A 331 3.90 13.53 23.41
C GLN A 331 3.04 12.83 22.36
N LYS A 332 2.16 13.61 21.72
CA LYS A 332 1.40 13.12 20.58
C LYS A 332 2.27 13.21 19.32
N PHE A 333 2.03 12.36 18.32
CA PHE A 333 2.78 12.43 17.06
C PHE A 333 2.62 13.78 16.31
N THR A 334 1.53 14.51 16.56
CA THR A 334 1.35 15.90 16.10
C THR A 334 2.31 16.91 16.71
N GLU A 335 3.01 16.54 17.79
CA GLU A 335 3.95 17.40 18.53
C GLU A 335 5.41 17.03 18.25
N VAL A 336 5.66 16.01 17.41
CA VAL A 336 7.00 15.54 17.05
C VAL A 336 7.32 15.93 15.61
N ALA A 337 8.45 16.61 15.42
CA ALA A 337 8.89 17.06 14.10
C ALA A 337 9.57 15.92 13.34
N LYS A 338 9.24 15.80 12.05
CA LYS A 338 9.82 14.83 11.09
C LYS A 338 9.88 13.39 11.61
N ALA A 339 8.97 13.01 12.48
CA ALA A 339 8.81 11.64 12.94
C ALA A 339 8.34 10.76 11.78
N TYR A 340 9.00 9.62 11.61
CA TYR A 340 8.65 8.59 10.65
C TYR A 340 9.00 7.20 11.18
N CYS A 341 8.33 6.19 10.68
CA CYS A 341 8.77 4.81 10.83
C CYS A 341 8.70 4.07 9.48
N ARG A 342 9.55 3.06 9.32
CA ARG A 342 9.64 2.28 8.08
C ARG A 342 10.04 0.84 8.35
N LEU A 343 9.65 -0.05 7.45
CA LEU A 343 10.16 -1.42 7.39
C LEU A 343 10.95 -1.59 6.10
N LEU A 344 12.11 -2.22 6.20
CA LEU A 344 13.06 -2.41 5.13
C LEU A 344 13.37 -3.90 4.98
N ASP A 345 13.73 -4.30 3.77
CA ASP A 345 14.54 -5.48 3.53
C ASP A 345 15.93 -5.23 4.14
N ALA A 346 16.35 -6.07 5.09
CA ALA A 346 17.63 -5.87 5.77
C ALA A 346 18.84 -6.21 4.89
N ALA A 347 18.66 -7.04 3.85
CA ALA A 347 19.73 -7.44 2.93
C ALA A 347 19.92 -6.41 1.81
N THR A 348 18.84 -5.90 1.22
CA THR A 348 18.90 -4.96 0.09
C THR A 348 18.83 -3.50 0.51
N GLY A 349 18.29 -3.21 1.70
CA GLY A 349 17.98 -1.85 2.15
C GLY A 349 16.74 -1.26 1.47
N GLU A 350 15.99 -2.04 0.69
CA GLU A 350 14.76 -1.61 0.04
C GLU A 350 13.68 -1.32 1.08
N GLU A 351 13.03 -0.17 0.96
CA GLU A 351 11.93 0.23 1.84
C GLU A 351 10.64 -0.46 1.39
N LEU A 352 10.04 -1.25 2.30
CA LEU A 352 8.83 -2.05 2.07
C LEU A 352 7.55 -1.29 2.48
N VAL A 353 7.67 -0.47 3.53
CA VAL A 353 6.61 0.43 3.98
C VAL A 353 7.22 1.59 4.74
N ARG A 354 6.63 2.77 4.61
CA ARG A 354 6.97 3.97 5.38
C ARG A 354 5.71 4.70 5.79
N PHE A 355 5.70 5.15 7.03
CA PHE A 355 4.69 6.04 7.59
C PHE A 355 5.37 7.30 8.09
N ASP A 356 4.94 8.45 7.57
CA ASP A 356 5.26 9.73 8.19
C ASP A 356 4.27 9.96 9.34
N LEU A 357 4.81 10.06 10.56
CA LEU A 357 4.04 10.19 11.80
C LEU A 357 3.78 11.66 12.15
N THR A 358 4.56 12.57 11.55
CA THR A 358 4.42 14.01 11.75
C THR A 358 3.02 14.45 11.32
N ASN A 359 2.29 15.11 12.22
CA ASN A 359 0.90 15.56 12.00
C ASN A 359 -0.12 14.45 11.68
N ALA A 360 0.19 13.18 11.95
CA ALA A 360 -0.69 12.07 11.58
C ALA A 360 -1.97 12.03 12.43
N GLU A 361 -1.89 11.48 13.65
CA GLU A 361 -2.99 11.51 14.61
C GLU A 361 -2.53 12.00 15.98
N ALA A 362 -3.44 12.62 16.73
CA ALA A 362 -3.22 13.15 18.08
C ALA A 362 -3.18 12.02 19.14
N GLN A 363 -2.46 10.94 18.86
CA GLN A 363 -2.30 9.73 19.66
C GLN A 363 -0.84 9.53 20.07
N THR A 364 -0.60 8.63 21.01
CA THR A 364 0.72 8.37 21.61
C THR A 364 1.34 7.05 21.16
N GLY A 365 0.61 6.22 20.40
CA GLY A 365 1.10 4.94 19.90
C GLY A 365 0.49 4.61 18.53
N VAL A 366 1.21 3.83 17.73
CA VAL A 366 0.78 3.38 16.41
C VAL A 366 1.25 1.94 16.18
N MET A 367 0.37 1.12 15.61
CA MET A 367 0.72 -0.19 15.06
C MET A 367 1.00 0.01 13.58
N MET A 368 2.23 -0.19 13.15
CA MET A 368 2.67 0.17 11.79
C MET A 368 2.38 -0.95 10.79
N ALA A 369 2.73 -2.18 11.15
CA ALA A 369 2.62 -3.34 10.28
C ALA A 369 2.55 -4.61 11.11
N LYS A 370 1.96 -5.65 10.53
CA LYS A 370 1.97 -7.00 11.08
C LYS A 370 2.59 -7.97 10.08
N LEU A 371 3.29 -8.98 10.58
CA LEU A 371 3.74 -10.13 9.81
C LEU A 371 3.01 -11.36 10.33
N ILE A 372 2.36 -12.11 9.45
CA ILE A 372 1.65 -13.35 9.78
C ILE A 372 2.30 -14.50 9.03
N LYS A 373 2.63 -15.56 9.76
CA LYS A 373 3.13 -16.80 9.18
C LYS A 373 1.96 -17.62 8.66
N GLN A 374 1.95 -17.84 7.36
CA GLN A 374 0.97 -18.67 6.68
C GLN A 374 1.21 -20.15 6.96
N PHE A 375 0.21 -20.99 6.72
CA PHE A 375 0.34 -22.45 6.90
C PHE A 375 1.41 -23.06 5.98
N SER A 376 1.70 -22.41 4.85
CA SER A 376 2.82 -22.75 3.96
C SER A 376 4.20 -22.51 4.58
N GLY A 377 4.28 -21.83 5.72
CA GLY A 377 5.51 -21.40 6.37
C GLY A 377 6.01 -20.03 5.88
N GLU A 378 5.37 -19.47 4.87
CA GLU A 378 5.67 -18.17 4.29
C GLU A 378 5.18 -17.03 5.19
N TRP A 379 5.91 -15.92 5.22
CA TRP A 379 5.48 -14.72 5.94
C TRP A 379 4.74 -13.78 5.00
N GLU A 380 3.60 -13.27 5.44
CA GLU A 380 2.89 -12.18 4.79
C GLU A 380 2.96 -10.95 5.68
N MET A 381 3.22 -9.79 5.08
CA MET A 381 3.19 -8.51 5.78
C MET A 381 1.94 -7.74 5.39
N THR A 382 1.25 -7.17 6.37
CA THR A 382 0.18 -6.19 6.17
C THR A 382 0.56 -4.87 6.81
N ALA A 383 0.49 -3.78 6.06
CA ALA A 383 0.60 -2.42 6.60
C ALA A 383 -0.68 -2.06 7.38
N LEU A 384 -0.56 -1.49 8.58
CA LEU A 384 -1.70 -1.19 9.47
C LEU A 384 -1.93 0.31 9.62
N GLY A 385 -0.96 1.08 10.13
CA GLY A 385 -1.14 2.51 10.41
C GLY A 385 -2.30 2.80 11.36
N ASP A 386 -2.52 1.96 12.38
CA ASP A 386 -3.59 2.11 13.36
C ASP A 386 -3.09 2.78 14.63
N PHE A 387 -3.66 3.94 14.96
CA PHE A 387 -3.26 4.72 16.13
C PHE A 387 -4.01 4.28 17.39
N VAL A 388 -3.30 4.28 18.51
CA VAL A 388 -3.80 3.85 19.81
C VAL A 388 -3.28 4.74 20.92
N LYS A 389 -4.10 4.91 21.96
CA LYS A 389 -3.72 5.64 23.16
C LYS A 389 -2.93 4.74 24.11
N SER A 390 -1.66 4.52 23.81
CA SER A 390 -0.72 3.81 24.69
C SER A 390 0.65 4.49 24.66
N ARG A 391 1.36 4.43 25.78
CA ARG A 391 2.71 4.99 25.97
C ARG A 391 3.78 3.93 26.22
N THR A 392 3.39 2.65 26.16
CA THR A 392 4.30 1.54 26.44
C THR A 392 3.94 0.37 25.54
N VAL A 393 4.94 -0.43 25.17
CA VAL A 393 4.74 -1.69 24.45
C VAL A 393 3.76 -2.62 25.17
N ARG A 394 3.75 -2.64 26.51
CA ARG A 394 2.80 -3.44 27.30
C ARG A 394 1.34 -3.07 27.02
N GLY A 395 1.05 -1.78 26.86
CA GLY A 395 -0.28 -1.30 26.48
C GLY A 395 -0.64 -1.60 25.03
N MET A 396 0.36 -1.86 24.16
CA MET A 396 0.17 -2.24 22.76
C MET A 396 -0.15 -3.72 22.56
N VAL A 397 0.24 -4.60 23.51
CA VAL A 397 0.10 -6.06 23.36
C VAL A 397 -1.33 -6.51 23.02
N LYS A 398 -2.34 -5.95 23.69
CA LYS A 398 -3.73 -6.37 23.47
C LYS A 398 -4.30 -5.83 22.14
N PRO A 399 -4.17 -4.53 21.81
CA PRO A 399 -4.53 -4.02 20.49
C PRO A 399 -3.82 -4.75 19.34
N ALA A 400 -2.52 -5.01 19.47
CA ALA A 400 -1.74 -5.70 18.45
C ALA A 400 -2.19 -7.16 18.26
N ALA A 401 -2.58 -7.85 19.34
CA ALA A 401 -3.19 -9.19 19.23
C ALA A 401 -4.53 -9.18 18.47
N GLN A 402 -5.31 -8.11 18.60
CA GLN A 402 -6.59 -7.96 17.87
C GLN A 402 -6.39 -7.69 16.38
N ALA A 403 -5.25 -7.08 16.01
CA ALA A 403 -4.89 -6.80 14.63
C ALA A 403 -4.40 -8.03 13.85
N LEU A 404 -3.98 -9.11 14.53
CA LEU A 404 -3.56 -10.39 13.93
C LEU A 404 -4.72 -11.24 13.40
#